data_AF-A0A935YL74-F1
#
_entry.id   AF-A0A935YL74-F1
#
_cell.length_a   1.000
_cell.length_b   1.000
_cell.length_c   1.000
_cell.angle_alpha   90.00
_cell.angle_beta   90.00
_cell.angle_gamma   90.00
#
_symmetry.space_group_name_H-M   'P 1'
#
loop_
_entity.id
_entity.type
_entity.pdbx_description
1 polymer ?
#
loop_
_entity_poly.entity_id
_entity_poly.type
_entity_poly.pdbx_seq_one_letter_code
_entity_poly.pdbx_strand_id
1 'polypeptide(L)'
;MTIAAKTMCSSAVGRTALAILSITTVCGASAAADWAPSKAAANSGAAAGAVVADVNEASWSGLGTGVDSAVEALAVDRHGRLYAGGSFHLAGGATVNQVARWDGFQWSALGSGMVERVFALAVAANGDVYAGGAFWAADGAPAAHIARWDGTSWSALGPGLDGWVYALAFDPNGHLYAAGEFSNSGSTRVRGVARWDGTNWSALGSGLGGSYESNSGYALAVDDNGVYVGGYFTTAGGVPASRIARWDGSAWSALGTGTNDGVEALAVDANGNLYAGGWFTTAGGVPTARLARWDGTTWSALGTGTHGGFFALALDAHGNLHTGIARWDGASWSDIGSGLEGSVRALAPRGSADLFVGGSFATAGGTPAANVALWHEPTPSPVPLDGTARARMTLFDAVPNPFNPRTTLRFELPHTALVHLAIHDLRGRLVRSLVDEELAAGEHEKVWNGLDDTGAPVASGTYLARIDAGGQLATSWLTLIR
;
A
#
# COMPACT_ATOMS: atom_id res chain seq x y z
N MET A 1 -14.13 5.54 -78.06
CA MET A 1 -15.51 5.25 -77.63
C MET A 1 -15.80 6.23 -76.51
N THR A 2 -16.51 7.31 -76.86
CA THR A 2 -16.70 8.53 -76.06
C THR A 2 -18.18 8.62 -75.65
N ILE A 3 -18.50 9.51 -74.69
CA ILE A 3 -19.82 10.09 -74.32
C ILE A 3 -20.46 9.33 -73.14
N ALA A 4 -20.65 9.85 -71.92
CA ALA A 4 -21.17 11.13 -71.38
C ALA A 4 -22.71 11.31 -71.48
N ALA A 5 -23.30 11.88 -70.42
CA ALA A 5 -24.67 12.44 -70.26
C ALA A 5 -25.56 11.64 -69.28
N LYS A 6 -25.99 12.18 -68.12
CA LYS A 6 -26.79 13.39 -67.82
C LYS A 6 -28.29 13.16 -68.11
N THR A 7 -29.08 13.00 -67.05
CA THR A 7 -30.51 13.36 -67.05
C THR A 7 -30.86 14.04 -65.73
N MET A 8 -31.40 15.25 -65.88
CA MET A 8 -31.89 16.18 -64.86
C MET A 8 -33.37 15.92 -64.52
N CYS A 9 -33.79 16.55 -63.42
CA CYS A 9 -35.11 17.12 -63.11
C CYS A 9 -36.29 16.19 -62.80
N SER A 10 -36.79 16.30 -61.58
CA SER A 10 -38.12 16.89 -61.36
C SER A 10 -38.28 17.33 -59.90
N SER A 11 -38.74 18.57 -59.75
CA SER A 11 -39.04 19.31 -58.53
C SER A 11 -40.37 18.89 -57.90
N ALA A 12 -40.45 18.86 -56.56
CA ALA A 12 -41.63 19.36 -55.84
C ALA A 12 -41.30 19.69 -54.38
N VAL A 13 -41.77 20.86 -53.98
CA VAL A 13 -41.61 21.53 -52.70
C VAL A 13 -42.55 20.93 -51.66
N GLY A 14 -42.07 20.76 -50.43
CA GLY A 14 -42.89 20.48 -49.26
C GLY A 14 -42.14 20.82 -47.98
N ARG A 15 -42.36 22.03 -47.47
CA ARG A 15 -41.83 22.52 -46.18
C ARG A 15 -42.50 21.77 -45.03
N THR A 16 -41.71 21.30 -44.06
CA THR A 16 -42.03 21.41 -42.62
C THR A 16 -40.77 21.15 -41.78
N ALA A 17 -40.60 21.99 -40.76
CA ALA A 17 -39.44 22.06 -39.87
C ALA A 17 -39.39 20.90 -38.86
N LEU A 18 -38.18 20.48 -38.45
CA LEU A 18 -37.72 20.51 -37.05
C LEU A 18 -36.29 19.99 -36.87
N ALA A 19 -35.59 20.60 -35.92
CA ALA A 19 -34.42 20.14 -35.15
C ALA A 19 -33.05 20.03 -35.86
N ILE A 20 -32.22 21.02 -35.51
CA ILE A 20 -30.76 21.06 -35.64
C ILE A 20 -30.16 19.90 -34.84
N LEU A 21 -29.45 18.99 -35.52
CA LEU A 21 -28.50 18.08 -34.86
C LEU A 21 -27.09 18.62 -35.15
N SER A 22 -26.53 19.35 -34.20
CA SER A 22 -25.12 19.72 -34.19
C SER A 22 -24.30 18.47 -33.95
N ILE A 23 -23.58 17.99 -34.96
CA ILE A 23 -22.55 16.97 -34.81
C ILE A 23 -21.34 17.67 -34.17
N THR A 24 -21.27 17.61 -32.84
CA THR A 24 -20.01 17.87 -32.12
C THR A 24 -19.24 16.56 -32.09
N THR A 25 -18.18 16.49 -32.90
CA THR A 25 -17.18 15.42 -32.80
C THR A 25 -16.47 15.55 -31.45
N VAL A 26 -16.87 14.75 -30.48
CA VAL A 26 -16.12 14.57 -29.23
C VAL A 26 -15.05 13.52 -29.52
N CYS A 27 -13.78 13.93 -29.50
CA CYS A 27 -12.64 13.03 -29.45
C CYS A 27 -12.81 12.10 -28.23
N GLY A 28 -12.70 10.79 -28.49
CA GLY A 28 -12.95 9.75 -27.51
C GLY A 28 -12.05 9.86 -26.29
N ALA A 29 -12.68 9.99 -25.12
CA ALA A 29 -12.14 9.46 -23.89
C ALA A 29 -12.13 7.93 -24.03
N SER A 30 -10.97 7.31 -23.90
CA SER A 30 -10.86 5.86 -23.76
C SER A 30 -11.54 5.46 -22.46
N ALA A 31 -12.69 4.80 -22.55
CA ALA A 31 -13.35 4.19 -21.42
C ALA A 31 -12.42 3.14 -20.82
N ALA A 32 -12.00 3.35 -19.56
CA ALA A 32 -11.54 2.25 -18.72
C ALA A 32 -12.73 1.29 -18.58
N ALA A 33 -12.54 0.04 -18.99
CA ALA A 33 -13.54 -0.98 -18.79
C ALA A 33 -13.57 -1.32 -17.29
N ASP A 34 -14.54 -0.74 -16.58
CA ASP A 34 -14.89 -1.12 -15.23
C ASP A 34 -15.36 -2.58 -15.22
N TRP A 35 -14.64 -3.44 -14.50
CA TRP A 35 -15.00 -4.84 -14.29
C TRP A 35 -15.62 -5.02 -12.91
N ALA A 36 -16.83 -5.60 -12.88
CA ALA A 36 -17.51 -6.06 -11.67
C ALA A 36 -17.46 -7.60 -11.63
N PRO A 37 -16.95 -8.23 -10.56
CA PRO A 37 -16.98 -9.69 -10.44
C PRO A 37 -18.39 -10.15 -10.04
N SER A 38 -19.17 -10.68 -10.99
CA SER A 38 -20.33 -11.49 -10.65
C SER A 38 -19.93 -12.97 -10.60
N LYS A 39 -19.95 -13.58 -9.40
CA LYS A 39 -19.96 -15.03 -9.25
C LYS A 39 -21.31 -15.54 -9.80
N ALA A 40 -21.35 -15.93 -11.08
CA ALA A 40 -22.45 -16.74 -11.58
C ALA A 40 -22.33 -18.15 -10.99
N ALA A 41 -23.23 -18.48 -10.06
CA ALA A 41 -23.34 -19.80 -9.47
C ALA A 41 -23.66 -20.86 -10.54
N ALA A 42 -22.69 -21.71 -10.86
CA ALA A 42 -22.95 -22.96 -11.59
C ALA A 42 -23.46 -24.00 -10.59
N ASN A 43 -24.79 -24.15 -10.53
CA ASN A 43 -25.46 -25.15 -9.72
C ASN A 43 -25.42 -26.50 -10.47
N SER A 44 -24.54 -27.41 -10.08
CA SER A 44 -24.63 -28.84 -10.45
C SER A 44 -24.86 -29.65 -9.17
N GLY A 45 -26.07 -30.18 -9.01
CA GLY A 45 -26.52 -30.85 -7.80
C GLY A 45 -25.70 -32.09 -7.45
N ALA A 46 -25.26 -32.15 -6.19
CA ALA A 46 -25.00 -33.37 -5.45
C ALA A 46 -25.18 -33.10 -3.93
N ALA A 47 -25.60 -34.15 -3.22
CA ALA A 47 -26.19 -34.19 -1.89
C ALA A 47 -25.53 -33.37 -0.75
N ALA A 48 -26.40 -32.97 0.18
CA ALA A 48 -26.09 -32.32 1.44
C ALA A 48 -25.05 -33.09 2.28
N GLY A 49 -23.89 -32.46 2.47
CA GLY A 49 -22.85 -32.78 3.43
C GLY A 49 -22.32 -31.46 4.00
N ALA A 50 -21.96 -31.47 5.29
CA ALA A 50 -21.58 -30.34 6.13
C ALA A 50 -21.02 -29.11 5.39
N VAL A 51 -21.66 -27.95 5.59
CA VAL A 51 -21.10 -26.63 5.25
C VAL A 51 -19.88 -26.44 6.15
N VAL A 52 -18.68 -26.71 5.61
CA VAL A 52 -17.46 -26.11 6.14
C VAL A 52 -17.62 -24.63 5.86
N ALA A 53 -17.86 -23.82 6.89
CA ALA A 53 -17.76 -22.37 6.76
C ALA A 53 -16.36 -22.08 6.21
N ASP A 54 -16.28 -21.48 5.03
CA ASP A 54 -15.04 -21.12 4.37
C ASP A 54 -14.17 -20.34 5.36
N VAL A 55 -13.05 -20.94 5.76
CA VAL A 55 -12.07 -20.39 6.73
C VAL A 55 -11.45 -19.06 6.24
N ASN A 56 -11.76 -18.68 5.00
CA ASN A 56 -11.23 -17.55 4.26
C ASN A 56 -11.94 -16.21 4.55
N GLU A 57 -13.19 -16.20 5.00
CA GLU A 57 -13.92 -14.95 5.32
C GLU A 57 -13.53 -14.39 6.70
N ALA A 58 -13.15 -15.27 7.63
CA ALA A 58 -12.72 -14.90 8.99
C ALA A 58 -11.31 -14.28 9.04
N SER A 59 -10.62 -14.18 7.90
CA SER A 59 -9.27 -13.62 7.79
C SER A 59 -9.28 -12.12 7.50
N TRP A 60 -10.43 -11.54 7.16
CA TRP A 60 -10.54 -10.12 6.82
C TRP A 60 -11.16 -9.30 7.95
N SER A 61 -10.51 -8.18 8.28
CA SER A 61 -10.96 -7.20 9.25
C SER A 61 -11.04 -5.80 8.62
N GLY A 62 -12.18 -5.13 8.77
CA GLY A 62 -12.29 -3.70 8.47
C GLY A 62 -11.58 -2.83 9.52
N LEU A 63 -11.00 -1.70 9.10
CA LEU A 63 -10.36 -0.75 10.02
C LEU A 63 -11.36 0.33 10.43
N GLY A 64 -12.13 0.06 11.49
CA GLY A 64 -13.23 0.94 11.92
C GLY A 64 -14.29 1.05 10.82
N THR A 65 -14.70 2.26 10.46
CA THR A 65 -15.59 2.50 9.31
C THR A 65 -14.85 2.70 7.99
N GLY A 66 -13.53 2.47 7.95
CA GLY A 66 -12.68 2.73 6.78
C GLY A 66 -12.55 4.22 6.43
N VAL A 67 -12.29 4.48 5.13
CA VAL A 67 -12.13 5.83 4.57
C VAL A 67 -13.12 6.08 3.42
N ASP A 68 -13.42 7.34 3.14
CA ASP A 68 -14.51 7.74 2.22
C ASP A 68 -14.15 7.75 0.73
N SER A 69 -12.88 7.53 0.38
CA SER A 69 -12.42 7.47 -1.02
C SER A 69 -11.19 6.56 -1.18
N ALA A 70 -10.65 6.49 -2.39
CA ALA A 70 -9.56 5.59 -2.73
C ALA A 70 -8.31 5.83 -1.88
N VAL A 71 -7.71 4.74 -1.42
CA VAL A 71 -6.36 4.70 -0.83
C VAL A 71 -5.38 4.36 -1.94
N GLU A 72 -4.42 5.24 -2.18
CA GLU A 72 -3.39 5.10 -3.22
C GLU A 72 -2.06 4.63 -2.66
N ALA A 73 -1.80 4.91 -1.37
CA ALA A 73 -0.55 4.55 -0.70
C ALA A 73 -0.81 4.05 0.72
N LEU A 74 -0.08 3.00 1.11
CA LEU A 74 -0.02 2.50 2.47
C LEU A 74 1.44 2.38 2.89
N ALA A 75 1.73 2.72 4.15
CA ALA A 75 3.01 2.44 4.77
C ALA A 75 2.81 2.05 6.23
N VAL A 76 3.64 1.14 6.73
CA VAL A 76 3.56 0.64 8.11
C VAL A 76 4.88 0.95 8.79
N ASP A 77 4.83 1.44 10.03
CA ASP A 77 6.04 1.64 10.83
C ASP A 77 6.42 0.38 11.62
N ARG A 78 7.57 0.44 12.29
CA ARG A 78 8.09 -0.65 13.12
C ARG A 78 7.21 -1.01 14.33
N HIS A 79 6.19 -0.22 14.62
CA HIS A 79 5.21 -0.45 15.70
C HIS A 79 3.84 -0.88 15.13
N GLY A 80 3.81 -1.37 13.89
CA GLY A 80 2.59 -1.82 13.24
C GLY A 80 1.56 -0.73 12.97
N ARG A 81 1.89 0.56 13.14
CA ARG A 81 0.97 1.67 12.86
C ARG A 81 0.88 1.87 11.36
N LEU A 82 -0.34 1.92 10.86
CA LEU A 82 -0.62 2.11 9.44
C LEU A 82 -0.79 3.59 9.13
N TYR A 83 -0.16 4.02 8.05
CA TYR A 83 -0.35 5.31 7.42
C TYR A 83 -1.01 5.08 6.06
N ALA A 84 -2.10 5.78 5.80
CA ALA A 84 -2.82 5.73 4.54
C ALA A 84 -2.77 7.10 3.87
N GLY A 85 -2.56 7.10 2.55
CA GLY A 85 -2.55 8.28 1.69
C GLY A 85 -3.43 8.03 0.46
N GLY A 86 -4.13 9.05 -0.02
CA GLY A 86 -4.98 8.89 -1.20
C GLY A 86 -5.82 10.11 -1.55
N SER A 87 -7.08 9.84 -1.95
CA SER A 87 -8.07 10.86 -2.35
C SER A 87 -9.20 11.08 -1.32
N PHE A 88 -9.06 10.54 -0.11
CA PHE A 88 -10.08 10.55 0.94
C PHE A 88 -10.01 11.77 1.87
N HIS A 89 -11.16 12.25 2.33
CA HIS A 89 -11.26 13.37 3.27
C HIS A 89 -11.65 12.93 4.68
N LEU A 90 -12.25 11.75 4.81
CA LEU A 90 -12.70 11.18 6.07
C LEU A 90 -12.04 9.82 6.33
N ALA A 91 -11.67 9.57 7.58
CA ALA A 91 -11.21 8.28 8.07
C ALA A 91 -11.82 8.02 9.45
N GLY A 92 -12.53 6.91 9.62
CA GLY A 92 -13.23 6.62 10.88
C GLY A 92 -14.26 7.68 11.28
N GLY A 93 -14.80 8.45 10.32
CA GLY A 93 -15.70 9.58 10.55
C GLY A 93 -15.02 10.91 10.92
N ALA A 94 -13.70 10.93 11.12
CA ALA A 94 -12.93 12.15 11.36
C ALA A 94 -12.40 12.76 10.06
N THR A 95 -12.34 14.09 9.97
CA THR A 95 -11.69 14.80 8.86
C THR A 95 -10.17 14.70 8.96
N VAL A 96 -9.53 14.20 7.91
CA VAL A 96 -8.08 13.90 7.88
C VAL A 96 -7.35 14.50 6.69
N ASN A 97 -8.06 14.81 5.60
CA ASN A 97 -7.52 15.41 4.36
C ASN A 97 -6.34 14.64 3.74
N GLN A 98 -6.66 13.62 2.95
CA GLN A 98 -5.79 12.84 2.06
C GLN A 98 -4.73 11.97 2.75
N VAL A 99 -4.50 12.15 4.05
CA VAL A 99 -3.54 11.34 4.83
C VAL A 99 -4.08 11.06 6.24
N ALA A 100 -3.99 9.82 6.68
CA ALA A 100 -4.44 9.41 8.01
C ALA A 100 -3.56 8.31 8.61
N ARG A 101 -3.57 8.23 9.94
CA ARG A 101 -2.89 7.16 10.70
C ARG A 101 -3.91 6.33 11.45
N TRP A 102 -3.77 5.01 11.35
CA TRP A 102 -4.46 4.02 12.16
C TRP A 102 -3.51 3.45 13.23
N ASP A 103 -3.94 3.51 14.48
CA ASP A 103 -3.16 3.06 15.65
C ASP A 103 -3.54 1.65 16.14
N GLY A 104 -4.37 0.91 15.38
CA GLY A 104 -4.95 -0.37 15.81
C GLY A 104 -6.38 -0.24 16.36
N PHE A 105 -6.86 0.98 16.59
CA PHE A 105 -8.17 1.27 17.19
C PHE A 105 -8.96 2.29 16.42
N GLN A 106 -8.31 3.39 16.07
CA GLN A 106 -8.96 4.56 15.52
C GLN A 106 -8.07 5.23 14.48
N TRP A 107 -8.75 5.89 13.55
CA TRP A 107 -8.13 6.77 12.59
C TRP A 107 -7.88 8.14 13.24
N SER A 108 -6.74 8.74 12.91
CA SER A 108 -6.37 10.08 13.32
C SER A 108 -5.76 10.86 12.16
N ALA A 109 -6.04 12.16 12.11
CA ALA A 109 -5.41 13.07 11.15
C ALA A 109 -3.92 13.25 11.45
N LEU A 110 -3.11 13.52 10.42
CA LEU A 110 -1.75 14.02 10.57
C LEU A 110 -1.75 15.52 10.26
N GLY A 111 -1.81 16.34 11.30
CA GLY A 111 -1.90 17.79 11.17
C GLY A 111 -3.21 18.22 10.49
N SER A 112 -3.16 19.22 9.61
CA SER A 112 -4.30 19.57 8.75
C SER A 112 -4.35 18.78 7.44
N GLY A 113 -3.38 17.89 7.22
CA GLY A 113 -3.28 17.01 6.05
C GLY A 113 -2.73 17.71 4.80
N MET A 114 -3.10 17.18 3.63
CA MET A 114 -2.57 17.61 2.32
C MET A 114 -3.65 18.29 1.48
N VAL A 115 -3.21 19.17 0.58
CA VAL A 115 -4.08 19.76 -0.46
C VAL A 115 -3.79 19.08 -1.79
N GLU A 116 -4.71 18.23 -2.26
CA GLU A 116 -4.59 17.25 -3.36
C GLU A 116 -4.01 15.88 -2.97
N ARG A 117 -4.07 14.93 -3.93
CA ARG A 117 -3.83 13.48 -3.70
C ARG A 117 -2.42 13.17 -3.22
N VAL A 118 -2.33 12.17 -2.34
CA VAL A 118 -1.08 11.49 -1.95
C VAL A 118 -0.98 10.19 -2.73
N PHE A 119 0.11 9.99 -3.48
CA PHE A 119 0.35 8.78 -4.28
C PHE A 119 1.39 7.85 -3.67
N ALA A 120 2.25 8.35 -2.79
CA ALA A 120 3.31 7.56 -2.16
C ALA A 120 3.46 7.93 -0.68
N LEU A 121 3.71 6.91 0.13
CA LEU A 121 4.10 7.03 1.52
C LEU A 121 5.33 6.17 1.80
N ALA A 122 6.26 6.67 2.59
CA ALA A 122 7.38 5.90 3.11
C ALA A 122 7.65 6.28 4.56
N VAL A 123 8.00 5.31 5.40
CA VAL A 123 8.35 5.54 6.81
C VAL A 123 9.85 5.33 6.99
N ALA A 124 10.54 6.31 7.57
CA ALA A 124 11.95 6.20 7.91
C ALA A 124 12.15 5.44 9.23
N ALA A 125 13.35 4.91 9.46
CA ALA A 125 13.68 4.13 10.66
C ALA A 125 13.46 4.90 11.99
N ASN A 126 13.57 6.23 11.96
CA ASN A 126 13.31 7.10 13.10
C ASN A 126 11.80 7.33 13.38
N GLY A 127 10.91 6.83 12.51
CA GLY A 127 9.45 6.98 12.60
C GLY A 127 8.87 8.17 11.86
N ASP A 128 9.70 8.97 11.17
CA ASP A 128 9.20 10.02 10.29
C ASP A 128 8.46 9.43 9.10
N VAL A 129 7.43 10.15 8.63
CA VAL A 129 6.65 9.74 7.45
C VAL A 129 6.89 10.72 6.33
N TYR A 130 7.13 10.21 5.13
CA TYR A 130 7.34 11.01 3.93
C TYR A 130 6.18 10.74 2.98
N ALA A 131 5.59 11.83 2.47
CA ALA A 131 4.50 11.79 1.51
C ALA A 131 4.96 12.36 0.18
N GLY A 132 4.60 11.68 -0.90
CA GLY A 132 4.75 12.13 -2.28
C GLY A 132 3.41 12.09 -3.00
N GLY A 133 3.14 13.03 -3.89
CA GLY A 133 1.88 13.02 -4.64
C GLY A 133 1.68 14.20 -5.57
N ALA A 134 0.42 14.50 -5.87
CA ALA A 134 0.00 15.67 -6.63
C ALA A 134 -0.13 16.93 -5.76
N PHE A 135 -0.02 16.79 -4.43
CA PHE A 135 -0.24 17.90 -3.50
C PHE A 135 0.76 19.04 -3.66
N TRP A 136 0.30 20.26 -3.38
CA TRP A 136 1.13 21.47 -3.44
C TRP A 136 1.23 22.20 -2.09
N ALA A 137 0.52 21.71 -1.06
CA ALA A 137 0.59 22.20 0.30
C ALA A 137 0.38 21.06 1.32
N ALA A 138 1.04 21.20 2.47
CA ALA A 138 0.95 20.31 3.63
C ALA A 138 0.89 21.18 4.90
N ASP A 139 0.01 20.84 5.84
CA ASP A 139 -0.23 21.65 7.06
C ASP A 139 -0.51 23.14 6.78
N GLY A 140 -1.18 23.44 5.66
CA GLY A 140 -1.50 24.80 5.24
C GLY A 140 -0.31 25.62 4.72
N ALA A 141 0.89 25.05 4.67
CA ALA A 141 2.08 25.67 4.11
C ALA A 141 2.43 25.08 2.73
N PRO A 142 3.07 25.85 1.82
CA PRO A 142 3.53 25.32 0.53
C PRO A 142 4.49 24.14 0.70
N ALA A 143 4.21 23.05 0.00
CA ALA A 143 5.05 21.86 -0.07
C ALA A 143 4.88 21.25 -1.47
N ALA A 144 5.88 21.45 -2.33
CA ALA A 144 5.79 21.06 -3.74
C ALA A 144 5.99 19.54 -3.90
N HIS A 145 4.87 18.81 -3.92
CA HIS A 145 4.74 17.38 -4.23
C HIS A 145 5.46 16.41 -3.29
N ILE A 146 6.16 16.91 -2.27
CA ILE A 146 6.85 16.11 -1.26
C ILE A 146 6.91 16.81 0.11
N ALA A 147 6.63 16.05 1.17
CA ALA A 147 6.62 16.56 2.55
C ALA A 147 7.03 15.47 3.56
N ARG A 148 7.55 15.89 4.71
CA ARG A 148 7.96 15.05 5.85
C ARG A 148 7.14 15.40 7.08
N TRP A 149 6.57 14.38 7.71
CA TRP A 149 5.93 14.41 9.01
C TRP A 149 6.92 13.96 10.09
N ASP A 150 7.14 14.80 11.09
CA ASP A 150 8.08 14.54 12.19
C ASP A 150 7.44 13.94 13.45
N GLY A 151 6.18 13.53 13.36
CA GLY A 151 5.36 13.13 14.50
C GLY A 151 4.40 14.22 14.98
N THR A 152 4.64 15.49 14.62
CA THR A 152 3.88 16.65 15.07
C THR A 152 3.40 17.58 13.96
N SER A 153 4.21 17.79 12.91
CA SER A 153 3.90 18.69 11.80
C SER A 153 4.50 18.21 10.49
N TRP A 154 3.86 18.58 9.38
CA TRP A 154 4.38 18.44 8.04
C TRP A 154 5.31 19.60 7.68
N SER A 155 6.40 19.28 7.00
CA SER A 155 7.38 20.23 6.48
C SER A 155 7.79 19.88 5.06
N ALA A 156 8.03 20.88 4.22
CA ALA A 156 8.52 20.67 2.86
C ALA A 156 9.98 20.17 2.86
N LEU A 157 10.37 19.37 1.85
CA LEU A 157 11.75 18.94 1.65
C LEU A 157 12.47 19.87 0.67
N GLY A 158 13.19 20.86 1.19
CA GLY A 158 13.88 21.86 0.38
C GLY A 158 12.90 22.61 -0.53
N PRO A 159 13.25 22.88 -1.80
CA PRO A 159 12.32 23.50 -2.75
C PRO A 159 11.22 22.54 -3.26
N GLY A 160 11.24 21.28 -2.83
CA GLY A 160 10.35 20.22 -3.33
C GLY A 160 10.69 19.78 -4.76
N LEU A 161 9.71 19.19 -5.44
CA LEU A 161 9.81 18.67 -6.80
C LEU A 161 8.75 19.37 -7.68
N ASP A 162 9.05 19.63 -8.96
CA ASP A 162 8.20 20.43 -9.85
C ASP A 162 7.12 19.61 -10.61
N GLY A 163 6.92 18.35 -10.23
CA GLY A 163 5.91 17.47 -10.79
C GLY A 163 5.54 16.37 -9.80
N TRP A 164 4.55 15.56 -10.16
CA TRP A 164 3.99 14.56 -9.26
C TRP A 164 5.01 13.50 -8.87
N VAL A 165 4.94 13.07 -7.62
CA VAL A 165 5.77 12.00 -7.06
C VAL A 165 4.91 10.75 -6.92
N TYR A 166 5.28 9.68 -7.62
CA TYR A 166 4.51 8.42 -7.66
C TYR A 166 5.08 7.34 -6.75
N ALA A 167 6.38 7.37 -6.46
CA ALA A 167 7.00 6.39 -5.58
C ALA A 167 8.04 7.02 -4.66
N LEU A 168 8.14 6.47 -3.45
CA LEU A 168 9.13 6.80 -2.44
C LEU A 168 9.74 5.51 -1.88
N ALA A 169 11.05 5.49 -1.70
CA ALA A 169 11.73 4.35 -1.07
C ALA A 169 12.98 4.83 -0.32
N PHE A 170 13.29 4.17 0.80
CA PHE A 170 14.55 4.37 1.51
C PHE A 170 15.56 3.28 1.12
N ASP A 171 16.83 3.66 0.99
CA ASP A 171 17.91 2.68 1.00
C ASP A 171 18.27 2.25 2.44
N PRO A 172 19.04 1.16 2.61
CA PRO A 172 19.48 0.70 3.93
C PRO A 172 20.31 1.74 4.72
N ASN A 173 20.87 2.76 4.06
CA ASN A 173 21.61 3.84 4.69
C ASN A 173 20.72 5.03 5.11
N GLY A 174 19.41 4.95 4.85
CA GLY A 174 18.42 5.97 5.21
C GLY A 174 18.32 7.13 4.21
N HIS A 175 18.84 6.99 2.99
CA HIS A 175 18.61 7.98 1.94
C HIS A 175 17.25 7.75 1.28
N LEU A 176 16.48 8.83 1.14
CA LEU A 176 15.18 8.79 0.47
C LEU A 176 15.36 8.98 -1.04
N TYR A 177 14.69 8.13 -1.82
CA TYR A 177 14.58 8.25 -3.26
C TYR A 177 13.13 8.56 -3.62
N ALA A 178 12.95 9.43 -4.61
CA ALA A 178 11.67 9.75 -5.20
C ALA A 178 11.70 9.45 -6.70
N ALA A 179 10.60 8.92 -7.23
CA ALA A 179 10.37 8.76 -8.66
C ALA A 179 9.02 9.37 -9.05
N GLY A 180 8.96 9.98 -10.24
CA GLY A 180 7.77 10.68 -10.68
C GLY A 180 7.89 11.37 -12.04
N GLU A 181 7.04 12.37 -12.25
CA GLU A 181 6.93 13.19 -13.47
C GLU A 181 7.74 14.49 -13.41
N PHE A 182 8.44 14.72 -12.32
CA PHE A 182 9.21 15.94 -12.11
C PHE A 182 10.47 16.03 -12.97
N SER A 183 10.86 17.24 -13.33
CA SER A 183 12.11 17.54 -14.04
C SER A 183 13.15 18.18 -13.13
N ASN A 184 12.73 18.97 -12.14
CA ASN A 184 13.60 19.80 -11.31
C ASN A 184 13.21 19.77 -9.83
N SER A 185 14.21 20.09 -9.01
CA SER A 185 14.06 20.51 -7.62
C SER A 185 14.71 21.88 -7.47
N GLY A 186 13.89 22.93 -7.41
CA GLY A 186 14.37 24.31 -7.55
C GLY A 186 15.11 24.51 -8.88
N SER A 187 16.37 24.95 -8.83
CA SER A 187 17.23 25.07 -10.01
C SER A 187 17.99 23.79 -10.38
N THR A 188 17.90 22.75 -9.55
CA THR A 188 18.63 21.49 -9.76
C THR A 188 17.81 20.55 -10.63
N ARG A 189 18.38 20.15 -11.75
CA ARG A 189 17.73 19.22 -12.67
C ARG A 189 17.93 17.78 -12.23
N VAL A 190 16.84 17.07 -11.95
CA VAL A 190 16.87 15.69 -11.41
C VAL A 190 16.22 14.65 -12.33
N ARG A 191 15.19 15.05 -13.11
CA ARG A 191 14.53 14.24 -14.16
C ARG A 191 14.03 12.86 -13.71
N GLY A 192 12.82 12.84 -13.16
CA GLY A 192 12.00 11.65 -12.92
C GLY A 192 12.49 10.71 -11.83
N VAL A 193 13.72 10.90 -11.34
CA VAL A 193 14.28 10.19 -10.19
C VAL A 193 15.26 11.09 -9.44
N ALA A 194 15.14 11.18 -8.12
CA ALA A 194 15.97 12.03 -7.28
C ALA A 194 16.29 11.36 -5.95
N ARG A 195 17.47 11.68 -5.39
CA ARG A 195 17.89 11.27 -4.04
C ARG A 195 17.95 12.46 -3.11
N TRP A 196 17.36 12.32 -1.93
CA TRP A 196 17.43 13.28 -0.83
C TRP A 196 18.52 12.87 0.16
N ASP A 197 19.42 13.80 0.47
CA ASP A 197 20.52 13.58 1.42
C ASP A 197 20.25 14.10 2.84
N GLY A 198 19.02 14.54 3.12
CA GLY A 198 18.64 15.22 4.36
C GLY A 198 18.55 16.74 4.21
N THR A 199 19.16 17.32 3.18
CA THR A 199 19.18 18.78 2.93
C THR A 199 18.85 19.16 1.49
N ASN A 200 19.30 18.36 0.51
CA ASN A 200 19.17 18.67 -0.90
C ASN A 200 18.71 17.45 -1.71
N TRP A 201 17.97 17.73 -2.78
CA TRP A 201 17.69 16.77 -3.84
C TRP A 201 18.83 16.76 -4.86
N SER A 202 19.27 15.56 -5.23
CA SER A 202 20.32 15.32 -6.20
C SER A 202 19.85 14.36 -7.29
N ALA A 203 20.37 14.53 -8.50
CA ALA A 203 20.08 13.66 -9.63
C ALA A 203 20.85 12.34 -9.52
N LEU A 204 20.28 11.27 -10.07
CA LEU A 204 21.01 10.02 -10.31
C LEU A 204 21.53 10.02 -11.74
N GLY A 205 22.78 10.43 -11.94
CA GLY A 205 23.35 10.68 -13.27
C GLY A 205 22.59 11.80 -13.99
N SER A 206 22.17 11.57 -15.23
CA SER A 206 21.34 12.52 -15.99
C SER A 206 19.82 12.36 -15.80
N GLY A 207 19.41 11.47 -14.88
CA GLY A 207 18.01 11.07 -14.64
C GLY A 207 17.41 10.24 -15.77
N LEU A 208 16.08 10.14 -15.77
CA LEU A 208 15.30 9.40 -16.75
C LEU A 208 15.07 10.21 -18.04
N GLY A 209 14.93 9.52 -19.17
CA GLY A 209 14.68 10.15 -20.46
C GLY A 209 13.99 9.23 -21.47
N GLY A 210 13.52 9.81 -22.57
CA GLY A 210 12.79 9.13 -23.63
C GLY A 210 11.98 10.08 -24.49
N SER A 211 11.30 9.52 -25.50
CA SER A 211 10.59 10.27 -26.55
C SER A 211 9.21 10.79 -26.14
N TYR A 212 8.69 10.35 -25.00
CA TYR A 212 7.45 10.86 -24.44
C TYR A 212 7.77 12.06 -23.54
N GLU A 213 6.94 13.09 -23.58
CA GLU A 213 7.12 14.29 -22.76
C GLU A 213 7.03 13.99 -21.25
N SER A 214 6.36 12.88 -20.89
CA SER A 214 6.23 12.36 -19.52
C SER A 214 7.13 11.14 -19.30
N ASN A 215 8.45 11.33 -19.25
CA ASN A 215 9.41 10.27 -18.89
C ASN A 215 9.33 9.94 -17.40
N SER A 216 8.21 9.35 -16.99
CA SER A 216 7.84 9.18 -15.60
C SER A 216 8.45 7.91 -15.01
N GLY A 217 9.06 8.04 -13.84
CA GLY A 217 9.28 6.92 -12.94
C GLY A 217 8.02 6.67 -12.11
N TYR A 218 7.45 5.48 -12.20
CA TYR A 218 6.22 5.10 -11.48
C TYR A 218 6.50 4.23 -10.26
N ALA A 219 7.57 3.44 -10.30
CA ALA A 219 7.87 2.47 -9.24
C ALA A 219 9.32 2.57 -8.80
N LEU A 220 9.55 2.32 -7.51
CA LEU A 220 10.87 2.19 -6.89
C LEU A 220 10.94 0.90 -6.07
N ALA A 221 12.07 0.21 -6.16
CA ALA A 221 12.48 -0.81 -5.20
C ALA A 221 13.96 -0.62 -4.89
N VAL A 222 14.37 -0.90 -3.66
CA VAL A 222 15.75 -0.70 -3.21
C VAL A 222 16.21 -1.91 -2.42
N ASP A 223 17.40 -2.40 -2.72
CA ASP A 223 18.11 -3.45 -1.99
C ASP A 223 19.58 -3.06 -1.76
N ASP A 224 20.39 -3.98 -1.24
CA ASP A 224 21.84 -3.80 -1.07
C ASP A 224 22.58 -3.64 -2.41
N ASN A 225 21.96 -4.04 -3.51
CA ASN A 225 22.51 -3.91 -4.85
C ASN A 225 22.20 -2.52 -5.44
N GLY A 226 21.22 -1.77 -4.94
CA GLY A 226 20.97 -0.40 -5.35
C GLY A 226 19.50 -0.11 -5.61
N VAL A 227 19.23 0.83 -6.52
CA VAL A 227 17.89 1.37 -6.74
C VAL A 227 17.36 0.91 -8.10
N TYR A 228 16.22 0.24 -8.09
CA TYR A 228 15.48 -0.13 -9.29
C TYR A 228 14.37 0.89 -9.55
N VAL A 229 14.25 1.33 -10.80
CA VAL A 229 13.18 2.24 -11.24
C VAL A 229 12.40 1.58 -12.37
N GLY A 230 11.08 1.61 -12.24
CA GLY A 230 10.12 1.20 -13.27
C GLY A 230 9.30 2.39 -13.75
N GLY A 231 8.89 2.42 -15.02
CA GLY A 231 8.02 3.47 -15.54
C GLY A 231 7.84 3.43 -17.06
N TYR A 232 7.72 4.59 -17.69
CA TYR A 232 7.49 4.73 -19.15
C TYR A 232 8.71 5.31 -19.91
N PHE A 233 9.86 5.40 -19.26
CA PHE A 233 11.10 5.91 -19.85
C PHE A 233 11.73 4.91 -20.84
N THR A 234 12.61 5.41 -21.71
CA THR A 234 13.40 4.57 -22.65
C THR A 234 14.91 4.68 -22.45
N THR A 235 15.35 5.59 -21.57
CA THR A 235 16.74 5.76 -21.17
C THR A 235 16.84 6.11 -19.67
N ALA A 236 17.92 5.67 -19.03
CA ALA A 236 18.29 6.08 -17.68
C ALA A 236 19.77 6.47 -17.67
N GLY A 237 20.09 7.70 -17.26
CA GLY A 237 21.47 8.20 -17.33
C GLY A 237 22.07 8.27 -18.74
N GLY A 238 21.23 8.34 -19.78
CA GLY A 238 21.64 8.23 -21.18
C GLY A 238 21.88 6.80 -21.67
N VAL A 239 21.80 5.80 -20.80
CA VAL A 239 21.86 4.37 -21.16
C VAL A 239 20.49 3.93 -21.67
N PRO A 240 20.39 3.28 -22.85
CA PRO A 240 19.15 2.68 -23.32
C PRO A 240 18.62 1.66 -22.30
N ALA A 241 17.43 1.91 -21.78
CA ALA A 241 16.78 1.07 -20.78
C ALA A 241 15.27 1.15 -20.99
N SER A 242 14.69 0.07 -21.50
CA SER A 242 13.26 0.01 -21.80
C SER A 242 12.46 -0.17 -20.51
N ARG A 243 11.99 0.96 -19.94
CA ARG A 243 10.98 1.05 -18.88
C ARG A 243 11.37 0.48 -17.52
N ILE A 244 12.56 -0.10 -17.41
CA ILE A 244 13.13 -0.58 -16.16
C ILE A 244 14.64 -0.48 -16.18
N ALA A 245 15.23 0.01 -15.08
CA ALA A 245 16.67 0.20 -14.93
C ALA A 245 17.10 0.07 -13.47
N ARG A 246 18.38 -0.26 -13.25
CA ARG A 246 19.01 -0.29 -11.93
C ARG A 246 20.12 0.75 -11.85
N TRP A 247 20.19 1.47 -10.74
CA TRP A 247 21.27 2.36 -10.34
C TRP A 247 22.12 1.69 -9.26
N ASP A 248 23.41 1.54 -9.50
CA ASP A 248 24.35 0.87 -8.58
C ASP A 248 25.01 1.80 -7.56
N GLY A 249 24.56 3.06 -7.48
CA GLY A 249 25.22 4.13 -6.71
C GLY A 249 26.07 5.06 -7.58
N SER A 250 26.45 4.63 -8.78
CA SER A 250 27.33 5.39 -9.68
C SER A 250 26.89 5.41 -11.15
N ALA A 251 26.26 4.34 -11.62
CA ALA A 251 25.88 4.15 -13.01
C ALA A 251 24.52 3.45 -13.14
N TRP A 252 23.87 3.72 -14.28
CA TRP A 252 22.64 3.04 -14.67
C TRP A 252 22.96 1.82 -15.53
N SER A 253 22.22 0.73 -15.30
CA SER A 253 22.23 -0.47 -16.13
C SER A 253 20.81 -0.89 -16.48
N ALA A 254 20.60 -1.34 -17.72
CA ALA A 254 19.35 -1.98 -18.13
C ALA A 254 19.25 -3.41 -17.57
N LEU A 255 18.02 -3.90 -17.39
CA LEU A 255 17.75 -5.29 -16.98
C LEU A 255 17.38 -6.11 -18.23
N GLY A 256 18.40 -6.70 -18.86
CA GLY A 256 18.25 -7.36 -20.16
C GLY A 256 17.76 -6.38 -21.23
N THR A 257 16.74 -6.77 -22.00
CA THR A 257 16.10 -5.89 -23.00
C THR A 257 14.95 -5.04 -22.43
N GLY A 258 14.68 -5.15 -21.12
CA GLY A 258 13.58 -4.47 -20.42
C GLY A 258 12.19 -5.03 -20.74
N THR A 259 11.15 -4.20 -20.61
CA THR A 259 9.75 -4.58 -20.82
C THR A 259 9.14 -3.89 -22.04
N ASN A 260 8.09 -4.49 -22.63
CA ASN A 260 7.41 -3.93 -23.80
C ASN A 260 6.31 -2.90 -23.50
N ASP A 261 5.94 -2.70 -22.22
CA ASP A 261 5.07 -1.62 -21.76
C ASP A 261 5.41 -1.21 -20.31
N GLY A 262 4.72 -0.19 -19.78
CA GLY A 262 5.00 0.46 -18.50
C GLY A 262 5.11 -0.49 -17.32
N VAL A 263 6.08 -0.23 -16.44
CA VAL A 263 6.24 -0.89 -15.14
C VAL A 263 5.70 0.05 -14.06
N GLU A 264 4.68 -0.38 -13.34
CA GLU A 264 3.95 0.43 -12.35
C GLU A 264 4.19 -0.03 -10.91
N ALA A 265 4.69 -1.24 -10.70
CA ALA A 265 5.01 -1.75 -9.37
C ALA A 265 6.31 -2.56 -9.39
N LEU A 266 7.11 -2.38 -8.33
CA LEU A 266 8.36 -3.11 -8.12
C LEU A 266 8.42 -3.59 -6.67
N ALA A 267 8.96 -4.79 -6.47
CA ALA A 267 9.32 -5.31 -5.16
C ALA A 267 10.61 -6.13 -5.28
N VAL A 268 11.47 -6.10 -4.26
CA VAL A 268 12.74 -6.86 -4.26
C VAL A 268 12.80 -7.72 -3.01
N ASP A 269 13.13 -9.01 -3.18
CA ASP A 269 13.26 -9.95 -2.06
C ASP A 269 14.67 -9.93 -1.46
N ALA A 270 14.80 -10.58 -0.30
CA ALA A 270 16.07 -10.67 0.44
C ALA A 270 17.19 -11.39 -0.34
N ASN A 271 16.86 -12.12 -1.41
CA ASN A 271 17.83 -12.77 -2.28
C ASN A 271 18.23 -11.90 -3.48
N GLY A 272 17.72 -10.65 -3.55
CA GLY A 272 17.99 -9.72 -4.65
C GLY A 272 17.16 -9.99 -5.91
N ASN A 273 16.11 -10.82 -5.84
CA ASN A 273 15.23 -10.99 -6.98
C ASN A 273 14.25 -9.82 -7.05
N LEU A 274 14.14 -9.23 -8.24
CA LEU A 274 13.22 -8.14 -8.52
C LEU A 274 11.95 -8.68 -9.16
N TYR A 275 10.81 -8.30 -8.62
CA TYR A 275 9.49 -8.56 -9.17
C TYR A 275 8.97 -7.27 -9.79
N ALA A 276 8.55 -7.34 -11.05
CA ALA A 276 8.01 -6.21 -11.80
C ALA A 276 6.58 -6.49 -12.23
N GLY A 277 5.67 -5.55 -11.93
CA GLY A 277 4.28 -5.56 -12.31
C GLY A 277 3.92 -4.33 -13.16
N GLY A 278 2.99 -4.46 -14.10
CA GLY A 278 2.54 -3.32 -14.90
C GLY A 278 1.69 -3.68 -16.11
N TRP A 279 1.81 -2.92 -17.19
CA TRP A 279 0.99 -3.10 -18.41
C TRP A 279 1.66 -4.01 -19.47
N PHE A 280 2.90 -4.42 -19.23
CA PHE A 280 3.69 -5.18 -20.18
C PHE A 280 3.18 -6.61 -20.37
N THR A 281 3.45 -7.18 -21.54
CA THR A 281 3.18 -8.59 -21.87
C THR A 281 4.44 -9.39 -22.12
N THR A 282 5.60 -8.73 -22.19
CA THR A 282 6.91 -9.37 -22.25
C THR A 282 7.95 -8.65 -21.39
N ALA A 283 8.85 -9.42 -20.79
CA ALA A 283 10.02 -8.95 -20.06
C ALA A 283 11.25 -9.74 -20.51
N GLY A 284 12.31 -9.07 -20.98
CA GLY A 284 13.48 -9.76 -21.54
C GLY A 284 13.18 -10.62 -22.77
N GLY A 285 12.06 -10.37 -23.46
CA GLY A 285 11.55 -11.24 -24.54
C GLY A 285 10.75 -12.45 -24.08
N VAL A 286 10.65 -12.71 -22.78
CA VAL A 286 9.84 -13.79 -22.19
C VAL A 286 8.38 -13.32 -22.13
N PRO A 287 7.40 -14.09 -22.68
CA PRO A 287 5.99 -13.81 -22.49
C PRO A 287 5.58 -13.90 -21.02
N THR A 288 4.87 -12.90 -20.54
CA THR A 288 4.42 -12.81 -19.14
C THR A 288 2.98 -12.31 -19.07
N ALA A 289 2.29 -12.58 -17.97
CA ALA A 289 0.98 -12.04 -17.69
C ALA A 289 1.10 -10.77 -16.82
N ARG A 290 1.81 -9.74 -17.31
CA ARG A 290 1.99 -8.45 -16.62
C ARG A 290 2.78 -8.50 -15.30
N LEU A 291 3.39 -9.64 -15.01
CA LEU A 291 4.20 -9.88 -13.83
C LEU A 291 5.40 -10.77 -14.19
N ALA A 292 6.59 -10.33 -13.81
CA ALA A 292 7.84 -11.02 -14.11
C ALA A 292 8.82 -10.93 -12.95
N ARG A 293 9.70 -11.93 -12.84
CA ARG A 293 10.81 -11.97 -11.88
C ARG A 293 12.13 -11.84 -12.63
N TRP A 294 13.04 -11.04 -12.10
CA TRP A 294 14.43 -10.91 -12.51
C TRP A 294 15.32 -11.47 -11.42
N ASP A 295 16.16 -12.45 -11.76
CA ASP A 295 17.05 -13.13 -10.81
C ASP A 295 18.47 -12.53 -10.71
N GLY A 296 18.65 -11.32 -11.26
CA GLY A 296 19.96 -10.70 -11.44
C GLY A 296 20.54 -10.89 -12.85
N THR A 297 20.06 -11.88 -13.61
CA THR A 297 20.60 -12.24 -14.93
C THR A 297 19.53 -12.45 -16.00
N THR A 298 18.38 -13.02 -15.66
CA THR A 298 17.33 -13.37 -16.61
C THR A 298 15.94 -13.06 -16.07
N TRP A 299 15.02 -12.77 -17.00
CA TRP A 299 13.60 -12.61 -16.73
C TRP A 299 12.90 -13.97 -16.79
N SER A 300 11.99 -14.23 -15.86
CA SER A 300 11.07 -15.36 -15.88
C SER A 300 9.64 -14.92 -15.58
N ALA A 301 8.67 -15.64 -16.16
CA ALA A 301 7.26 -15.44 -15.86
C ALA A 301 6.87 -16.19 -14.57
N LEU A 302 5.93 -15.64 -13.80
CA LEU A 302 5.36 -16.30 -12.62
C LEU A 302 4.05 -17.05 -12.94
N GLY A 303 3.83 -17.43 -14.20
CA GLY A 303 2.58 -18.08 -14.64
C GLY A 303 1.39 -17.13 -14.79
N THR A 304 0.20 -17.70 -14.96
CA THR A 304 -1.07 -16.98 -15.16
C THR A 304 -1.88 -16.98 -13.86
N GLY A 305 -1.46 -16.19 -12.87
CA GLY A 305 -2.05 -16.22 -11.51
C GLY A 305 -2.82 -14.96 -11.11
N THR A 306 -2.90 -13.93 -11.96
CA THR A 306 -3.28 -12.59 -11.50
C THR A 306 -4.38 -11.97 -12.38
N HIS A 307 -5.59 -11.90 -11.81
CA HIS A 307 -6.81 -11.39 -12.44
C HIS A 307 -7.26 -10.02 -11.86
N GLY A 308 -6.34 -9.07 -11.67
CA GLY A 308 -6.64 -7.71 -11.18
C GLY A 308 -5.50 -6.73 -11.47
N GLY A 309 -5.78 -5.41 -11.52
CA GLY A 309 -4.80 -4.37 -11.89
C GLY A 309 -3.54 -4.38 -11.01
N PHE A 310 -2.36 -4.35 -11.63
CA PHE A 310 -1.05 -4.47 -10.97
C PHE A 310 -0.54 -3.13 -10.43
N PHE A 311 -1.38 -2.44 -9.66
CA PHE A 311 -1.00 -1.16 -9.08
C PHE A 311 -0.07 -1.30 -7.87
N ALA A 312 -0.03 -2.48 -7.22
CA ALA A 312 0.81 -2.71 -6.05
C ALA A 312 1.39 -4.14 -6.00
N LEU A 313 2.65 -4.22 -5.56
CA LEU A 313 3.35 -5.44 -5.19
C LEU A 313 3.92 -5.25 -3.78
N ALA A 314 3.88 -6.29 -2.96
CA ALA A 314 4.52 -6.29 -1.65
C ALA A 314 5.10 -7.67 -1.32
N LEU A 315 6.16 -7.71 -0.53
CA LEU A 315 6.76 -8.95 -0.01
C LEU A 315 6.58 -9.00 1.50
N ASP A 316 6.06 -10.11 2.01
CA ASP A 316 6.01 -10.34 3.46
C ASP A 316 7.36 -10.81 4.02
N ALA A 317 7.44 -10.99 5.34
CA ALA A 317 8.68 -11.40 6.00
C ALA A 317 9.14 -12.82 5.65
N HIS A 318 8.25 -13.66 5.10
CA HIS A 318 8.57 -14.99 4.60
C HIS A 318 9.06 -14.98 3.15
N GLY A 319 9.03 -13.81 2.50
CA GLY A 319 9.40 -13.66 1.09
C GLY A 319 8.28 -14.01 0.11
N ASN A 320 7.03 -14.14 0.58
CA ASN A 320 5.91 -14.36 -0.34
C ASN A 320 5.55 -13.03 -1.01
N LEU A 321 5.32 -13.09 -2.33
CA LEU A 321 4.90 -11.94 -3.12
C LEU A 321 3.38 -11.83 -3.12
N HIS A 322 2.87 -10.68 -2.72
CA HIS A 322 1.45 -10.33 -2.71
C HIS A 322 1.12 -9.39 -3.86
N THR A 323 0.03 -9.71 -4.58
CA THR A 323 -0.49 -8.88 -5.68
C THR A 323 -2.01 -8.89 -5.60
N GLY A 324 -2.64 -7.74 -5.43
CA GLY A 324 -4.09 -7.68 -5.21
C GLY A 324 -4.53 -8.58 -4.05
N ILE A 325 -5.21 -9.68 -4.39
CA ILE A 325 -5.69 -10.72 -3.47
C ILE A 325 -5.09 -12.11 -3.75
N ALA A 326 -3.90 -12.16 -4.31
CA ALA A 326 -3.16 -13.39 -4.55
C ALA A 326 -1.76 -13.31 -3.91
N ARG A 327 -1.29 -14.45 -3.42
CA ARG A 327 0.04 -14.65 -2.84
C ARG A 327 0.81 -15.69 -3.65
N TRP A 328 2.09 -15.43 -3.92
CA TRP A 328 3.04 -16.34 -4.53
C TRP A 328 4.12 -16.74 -3.51
N ASP A 329 4.27 -18.03 -3.26
CA ASP A 329 5.17 -18.60 -2.24
C ASP A 329 6.56 -18.99 -2.77
N GLY A 330 6.89 -18.61 -4.01
CA GLY A 330 8.09 -19.06 -4.71
C GLY A 330 7.85 -20.22 -5.69
N ALA A 331 6.73 -20.93 -5.57
CA ALA A 331 6.40 -22.08 -6.40
C ALA A 331 4.99 -22.02 -7.00
N SER A 332 4.01 -21.48 -6.27
CA SER A 332 2.60 -21.49 -6.67
C SER A 332 1.82 -20.25 -6.18
N TRP A 333 0.74 -19.94 -6.90
CA TRP A 333 -0.22 -18.90 -6.51
C TRP A 333 -1.33 -19.47 -5.64
N SER A 334 -1.74 -18.70 -4.63
CA SER A 334 -2.90 -18.95 -3.79
C SER A 334 -3.68 -17.66 -3.55
N ASP A 335 -5.01 -17.73 -3.58
CA ASP A 335 -5.86 -16.58 -3.23
C ASP A 335 -5.81 -16.31 -1.71
N ILE A 336 -5.74 -15.04 -1.30
CA ILE A 336 -5.77 -14.62 0.11
C ILE A 336 -7.20 -14.34 0.60
N GLY A 337 -8.10 -15.30 0.35
CA GLY A 337 -9.49 -15.26 0.79
C GLY A 337 -10.50 -14.93 -0.32
N SER A 338 -11.74 -14.60 0.06
CA SER A 338 -12.78 -14.22 -0.91
C SER A 338 -12.61 -12.76 -1.37
N GLY A 339 -12.99 -12.51 -2.63
CA GLY A 339 -12.58 -11.33 -3.41
C GLY A 339 -12.84 -9.94 -2.80
N LEU A 340 -12.06 -8.96 -3.26
CA LEU A 340 -12.36 -7.53 -3.12
C LEU A 340 -13.30 -7.10 -4.26
N GLU A 341 -14.34 -6.33 -3.94
CA GLU A 341 -15.24 -5.72 -4.93
C GLU A 341 -14.63 -4.42 -5.48
N GLY A 342 -13.46 -4.50 -6.11
CA GLY A 342 -12.81 -3.33 -6.70
C GLY A 342 -11.32 -3.49 -6.95
N SER A 343 -10.62 -2.36 -7.05
CA SER A 343 -9.18 -2.32 -7.37
C SER A 343 -8.35 -2.19 -6.11
N VAL A 344 -7.31 -3.03 -5.99
CA VAL A 344 -6.23 -2.86 -5.02
C VAL A 344 -5.21 -1.90 -5.60
N ARG A 345 -4.84 -0.87 -4.84
CA ARG A 345 -3.86 0.14 -5.25
C ARG A 345 -2.67 0.25 -4.33
N ALA A 346 -2.78 -0.25 -3.10
CA ALA A 346 -1.70 -0.24 -2.14
C ALA A 346 -1.72 -1.53 -1.31
N LEU A 347 -0.53 -2.05 -1.02
CA LEU A 347 -0.30 -3.21 -0.18
C LEU A 347 0.80 -2.85 0.83
N ALA A 348 0.57 -3.15 2.10
CA ALA A 348 1.58 -2.94 3.14
C ALA A 348 1.59 -4.13 4.11
N PRO A 349 2.63 -4.97 4.08
CA PRO A 349 2.81 -6.06 5.03
C PRO A 349 2.87 -5.52 6.46
N ARG A 350 2.31 -6.28 7.40
CA ARG A 350 2.33 -6.01 8.83
C ARG A 350 2.89 -7.23 9.55
N GLY A 351 4.06 -7.07 10.19
CA GLY A 351 4.72 -8.16 10.88
C GLY A 351 5.09 -9.32 9.96
N SER A 352 4.91 -10.57 10.42
CA SER A 352 5.41 -11.74 9.69
C SER A 352 4.54 -12.19 8.51
N ALA A 353 3.21 -12.05 8.58
CA ALA A 353 2.31 -12.56 7.54
C ALA A 353 1.02 -11.76 7.30
N ASP A 354 0.67 -10.80 8.15
CA ASP A 354 -0.53 -9.98 7.96
C ASP A 354 -0.32 -8.95 6.84
N LEU A 355 -1.40 -8.53 6.20
CA LEU A 355 -1.35 -7.62 5.05
C LEU A 355 -2.44 -6.55 5.13
N PHE A 356 -2.04 -5.29 5.18
CA PHE A 356 -2.96 -4.20 4.91
C PHE A 356 -3.16 -4.05 3.41
N VAL A 357 -4.42 -3.87 3.03
CA VAL A 357 -4.83 -3.69 1.63
C VAL A 357 -5.60 -2.38 1.52
N GLY A 358 -5.17 -1.54 0.59
CA GLY A 358 -5.79 -0.25 0.28
C GLY A 358 -6.16 -0.17 -1.20
N GLY A 359 -7.22 0.55 -1.51
CA GLY A 359 -7.66 0.72 -2.88
C GLY A 359 -9.01 1.41 -3.00
N SER A 360 -9.79 0.98 -3.99
CA SER A 360 -11.17 1.43 -4.21
C SER A 360 -12.08 0.21 -4.16
N PHE A 361 -12.67 -0.07 -3.00
CA PHE A 361 -13.56 -1.21 -2.75
C PHE A 361 -14.45 -0.94 -1.54
N ALA A 362 -15.65 -1.57 -1.51
CA ALA A 362 -16.57 -1.44 -0.38
C ALA A 362 -16.43 -2.58 0.64
N THR A 363 -16.05 -3.77 0.17
CA THR A 363 -15.99 -5.00 0.97
C THR A 363 -14.70 -5.76 0.69
N ALA A 364 -14.22 -6.47 1.72
CA ALA A 364 -13.10 -7.39 1.67
C ALA A 364 -13.50 -8.73 2.29
N GLY A 365 -13.50 -9.78 1.48
CA GLY A 365 -13.97 -11.10 1.92
C GLY A 365 -15.42 -11.10 2.41
N GLY A 366 -16.29 -10.26 1.84
CA GLY A 366 -17.67 -10.05 2.29
C GLY A 366 -17.82 -9.17 3.55
N THR A 367 -16.71 -8.81 4.21
CA THR A 367 -16.71 -7.90 5.36
C THR A 367 -16.70 -6.44 4.89
N PRO A 368 -17.56 -5.56 5.45
CA PRO A 368 -17.49 -4.13 5.17
C PRO A 368 -16.11 -3.56 5.52
N ALA A 369 -15.42 -3.04 4.52
CA ALA A 369 -14.05 -2.54 4.63
C ALA A 369 -13.87 -1.43 3.61
N ALA A 370 -14.37 -0.22 3.93
CA ALA A 370 -14.41 0.90 2.98
C ALA A 370 -12.99 1.35 2.62
N ASN A 371 -12.53 0.91 1.43
CA ASN A 371 -11.27 1.25 0.77
C ASN A 371 -9.98 0.82 1.49
N VAL A 372 -10.08 0.27 2.69
CA VAL A 372 -8.96 -0.23 3.48
C VAL A 372 -9.38 -1.42 4.35
N ALA A 373 -8.58 -2.48 4.31
CA ALA A 373 -8.80 -3.72 5.04
C ALA A 373 -7.48 -4.28 5.59
N LEU A 374 -7.59 -5.13 6.61
CA LEU A 374 -6.50 -5.95 7.10
C LEU A 374 -6.84 -7.41 6.82
N TRP A 375 -5.94 -8.09 6.14
CA TRP A 375 -5.95 -9.55 6.02
C TRP A 375 -5.01 -10.15 7.06
N HIS A 376 -5.50 -11.19 7.72
CA HIS A 376 -4.76 -11.99 8.68
C HIS A 376 -4.40 -13.33 8.03
N GLU A 377 -3.13 -13.72 8.13
CA GLU A 377 -2.73 -15.05 7.68
C GLU A 377 -3.48 -16.10 8.52
N PRO A 378 -4.17 -17.07 7.88
CA PRO A 378 -4.77 -18.17 8.61
C PRO A 378 -3.66 -18.96 9.30
N THR A 379 -3.55 -18.87 10.63
CA THR A 379 -2.64 -19.73 11.36
C THR A 379 -3.05 -21.18 11.13
N PRO A 380 -2.18 -22.06 10.62
CA PRO A 380 -2.50 -23.48 10.52
C PRO A 380 -2.83 -23.95 11.93
N SER A 381 -4.08 -24.37 12.13
CA SER A 381 -4.46 -24.96 13.40
C SER A 381 -3.50 -26.13 13.67
N PRO A 382 -2.84 -26.21 14.85
CA PRO A 382 -2.35 -27.49 15.29
C PRO A 382 -3.59 -28.38 15.33
N VAL A 383 -3.61 -29.43 14.50
CA VAL A 383 -4.69 -30.42 14.49
C VAL A 383 -4.94 -30.80 15.95
N PRO A 384 -6.10 -30.45 16.54
CA PRO A 384 -6.41 -30.93 17.87
C PRO A 384 -6.56 -32.43 17.73
N LEU A 385 -5.70 -33.21 18.39
CA LEU A 385 -5.87 -34.66 18.40
C LEU A 385 -7.24 -35.05 18.96
N ASP A 386 -7.89 -34.17 19.73
CA ASP A 386 -9.16 -34.47 20.41
C ASP A 386 -10.12 -33.27 20.42
N GLY A 387 -10.72 -32.93 19.27
CA GLY A 387 -12.09 -32.38 19.13
C GLY A 387 -12.60 -31.28 20.10
N THR A 388 -11.76 -30.49 20.73
CA THR A 388 -12.14 -29.47 21.72
C THR A 388 -11.84 -28.06 21.23
N ALA A 389 -12.65 -27.11 21.69
CA ALA A 389 -12.79 -25.74 21.18
C ALA A 389 -11.47 -25.00 20.93
N ARG A 390 -11.48 -24.08 19.95
CA ARG A 390 -10.36 -23.18 19.58
C ARG A 390 -9.65 -22.66 20.84
N ALA A 391 -8.35 -22.95 20.97
CA ALA A 391 -7.54 -22.37 22.04
C ALA A 391 -7.47 -20.85 21.85
N ARG A 392 -7.77 -20.08 22.91
CA ARG A 392 -7.82 -18.62 22.88
C ARG A 392 -6.67 -18.06 23.71
N MET A 393 -6.11 -16.95 23.26
CA MET A 393 -5.25 -16.09 24.07
C MET A 393 -6.01 -15.65 25.32
N THR A 394 -5.33 -15.70 26.45
CA THR A 394 -5.86 -15.20 27.73
C THR A 394 -5.04 -14.01 28.18
N LEU A 395 -5.70 -12.86 28.39
CA LEU A 395 -5.11 -11.73 29.10
C LEU A 395 -5.57 -11.78 30.55
N PHE A 396 -4.63 -11.87 31.48
CA PHE A 396 -4.93 -11.85 32.92
C PHE A 396 -5.06 -10.42 33.44
N ASP A 397 -5.72 -10.28 34.59
CA ASP A 397 -5.77 -9.01 35.29
C ASP A 397 -4.36 -8.51 35.63
N ALA A 398 -4.15 -7.22 35.45
CA ALA A 398 -2.88 -6.60 35.77
C ALA A 398 -2.66 -6.57 37.29
N VAL A 399 -1.44 -6.87 37.74
CA VAL A 399 -1.11 -6.93 39.16
C VAL A 399 0.17 -6.14 39.47
N PRO A 400 0.14 -5.20 40.44
CA PRO A 400 -1.04 -4.71 41.15
C PRO A 400 -1.96 -3.85 40.25
N ASN A 401 -3.23 -3.72 40.60
CA ASN A 401 -4.17 -2.78 39.99
C ASN A 401 -5.30 -2.45 40.99
N PRO A 402 -5.43 -1.21 41.50
CA PRO A 402 -4.63 -0.02 41.18
C PRO A 402 -3.14 -0.13 41.52
N PHE A 403 -2.29 0.70 40.91
CA PHE A 403 -0.83 0.59 41.04
C PHE A 403 -0.09 1.93 41.14
N ASN A 404 1.12 1.90 41.72
CA ASN A 404 2.05 3.03 41.81
C ASN A 404 3.52 2.58 41.83
N PRO A 405 4.37 2.99 40.86
CA PRO A 405 4.03 3.37 39.49
C PRO A 405 4.02 2.14 38.57
N ARG A 406 4.19 0.92 39.08
CA ARG A 406 4.42 -0.31 38.29
C ARG A 406 3.31 -1.35 38.42
N THR A 407 2.88 -1.90 37.28
CA THR A 407 1.96 -3.04 37.17
C THR A 407 2.50 -4.06 36.15
N THR A 408 2.20 -5.33 36.34
CA THR A 408 2.56 -6.41 35.42
C THR A 408 1.32 -6.88 34.68
N LEU A 409 1.41 -6.90 33.36
CA LEU A 409 0.46 -7.50 32.43
C LEU A 409 0.94 -8.90 32.08
N ARG A 410 0.14 -9.91 32.42
CA ARG A 410 0.40 -11.31 32.08
C ARG A 410 -0.58 -11.77 31.03
N PHE A 411 -0.11 -12.51 30.04
CA PHE A 411 -0.96 -13.12 29.02
C PHE A 411 -0.40 -14.48 28.58
N GLU A 412 -1.27 -15.35 28.11
CA GLU A 412 -0.93 -16.67 27.61
C GLU A 412 -1.30 -16.79 26.14
N LEU A 413 -0.34 -17.26 25.33
CA LEU A 413 -0.51 -17.49 23.91
C LEU A 413 -0.66 -19.00 23.64
N PRO A 414 -1.75 -19.43 22.96
CA PRO A 414 -1.96 -20.84 22.65
C PRO A 414 -1.02 -21.37 21.56
N HIS A 415 -0.46 -20.49 20.75
CA HIS A 415 0.52 -20.78 19.70
C HIS A 415 1.41 -19.55 19.50
N THR A 416 2.51 -19.71 18.77
CA THR A 416 3.33 -18.57 18.35
C THR A 416 2.47 -17.59 17.55
N ALA A 417 2.57 -16.30 17.87
CA ALA A 417 1.80 -15.25 17.23
C ALA A 417 2.53 -13.90 17.32
N LEU A 418 2.30 -13.02 16.34
CA LEU A 418 2.65 -11.61 16.45
C LEU A 418 1.79 -10.95 17.53
N VAL A 419 2.42 -10.34 18.52
CA VAL A 419 1.74 -9.71 19.65
C VAL A 419 1.95 -8.21 19.62
N HIS A 420 0.84 -7.46 19.57
CA HIS A 420 0.83 -6.03 19.84
C HIS A 420 0.16 -5.77 21.19
N LEU A 421 0.95 -5.48 22.22
CA LEU A 421 0.47 -5.08 23.54
C LEU A 421 0.77 -3.61 23.77
N ALA A 422 -0.27 -2.80 23.92
CA ALA A 422 -0.13 -1.36 24.08
C ALA A 422 -1.12 -0.77 25.10
N ILE A 423 -0.69 0.31 25.75
CA ILE A 423 -1.44 1.07 26.73
C ILE A 423 -2.05 2.31 26.08
N HIS A 424 -3.32 2.58 26.36
CA HIS A 424 -4.08 3.70 25.82
C HIS A 424 -4.74 4.52 26.92
N ASP A 425 -4.96 5.82 26.66
CA ASP A 425 -5.81 6.67 27.51
C ASP A 425 -7.31 6.37 27.29
N LEU A 426 -8.19 6.96 28.09
CA LEU A 426 -9.66 6.81 27.95
C LEU A 426 -10.22 7.36 26.63
N ARG A 427 -9.44 8.14 25.88
CA ARG A 427 -9.79 8.64 24.54
C ARG A 427 -9.26 7.70 23.45
N GLY A 428 -8.69 6.55 23.83
CA GLY A 428 -8.10 5.58 22.93
C GLY A 428 -6.76 6.01 22.33
N ARG A 429 -6.14 7.09 22.83
CA ARG A 429 -4.83 7.54 22.33
C ARG A 429 -3.76 6.59 22.84
N LEU A 430 -2.87 6.14 21.96
CA LEU A 430 -1.69 5.38 22.35
C LEU A 430 -0.85 6.16 23.37
N VAL A 431 -0.54 5.52 24.49
CA VAL A 431 0.31 6.02 25.57
C VAL A 431 1.67 5.34 25.52
N ARG A 432 1.68 4.01 25.40
CA ARG A 432 2.91 3.20 25.45
C ARG A 432 2.75 1.92 24.64
N SER A 433 3.69 1.59 23.75
CA SER A 433 3.84 0.23 23.22
C SER A 433 4.74 -0.60 24.14
N LEU A 434 4.27 -1.78 24.55
CA LEU A 434 5.00 -2.72 25.43
C LEU A 434 5.55 -3.93 24.68
N VAL A 435 4.83 -4.39 23.66
CA VAL A 435 5.20 -5.52 22.80
C VAL A 435 4.77 -5.20 21.38
N ASP A 436 5.67 -5.43 20.44
CA ASP A 436 5.42 -5.40 19.01
C ASP A 436 6.37 -6.37 18.32
N GLU A 437 6.21 -7.65 18.63
CA GLU A 437 7.11 -8.71 18.19
C GLU A 437 6.39 -10.06 18.16
N GLU A 438 6.95 -11.02 17.43
CA GLU A 438 6.47 -12.39 17.46
C GLU A 438 6.91 -13.08 18.76
N LEU A 439 5.93 -13.61 19.48
CA LEU A 439 6.15 -14.31 20.74
C LEU A 439 5.76 -15.78 20.59
N ALA A 440 6.59 -16.65 21.16
CA ALA A 440 6.33 -18.09 21.19
C ALA A 440 5.09 -18.44 22.01
N ALA A 441 4.49 -19.61 21.76
CA ALA A 441 3.42 -20.15 22.60
C ALA A 441 3.85 -20.22 24.09
N GLY A 442 2.94 -19.92 25.00
CA GLY A 442 3.17 -19.96 26.45
C GLY A 442 2.81 -18.67 27.18
N GLU A 443 3.19 -18.60 28.46
CA GLU A 443 2.96 -17.42 29.30
C GLU A 443 4.02 -16.34 29.08
N HIS A 444 3.57 -15.09 29.04
CA HIS A 444 4.39 -13.90 28.89
C HIS A 444 4.02 -12.84 29.92
N GLU A 445 5.01 -12.09 30.37
CA GLU A 445 4.84 -10.97 31.30
C GLU A 445 5.51 -9.71 30.77
N LYS A 446 4.80 -8.59 30.87
CA LYS A 446 5.31 -7.26 30.49
C LYS A 446 4.92 -6.24 31.55
N VAL A 447 5.87 -5.38 31.90
CA VAL A 447 5.70 -4.39 32.98
C VAL A 447 5.42 -3.02 32.38
N TRP A 448 4.40 -2.34 32.89
CA TRP A 448 4.20 -0.92 32.65
C TRP A 448 4.50 -0.11 33.91
N ASN A 449 5.29 0.94 33.77
CA ASN A 449 5.79 1.79 34.86
C ASN A 449 5.15 3.19 34.89
N GLY A 450 3.99 3.36 34.24
CA GLY A 450 3.28 4.64 34.19
C GLY A 450 4.06 5.73 33.43
N LEU A 451 4.83 5.33 32.42
CA LEU A 451 5.52 6.21 31.47
C LEU A 451 4.91 6.05 30.07
N ASP A 452 4.98 7.10 29.27
CA ASP A 452 4.65 7.06 27.84
C ASP A 452 5.83 6.56 26.99
N ASP A 453 5.67 6.52 25.67
CA ASP A 453 6.72 6.11 24.72
C ASP A 453 7.97 7.02 24.73
N THR A 454 7.84 8.27 25.19
CA THR A 454 8.98 9.21 25.33
C THR A 454 9.75 9.02 26.64
N GLY A 455 9.23 8.18 27.53
CA GLY A 455 9.76 7.98 28.88
C GLY A 455 9.26 9.01 29.88
N ALA A 456 8.31 9.87 29.51
CA ALA A 456 7.73 10.86 30.41
C ALA A 456 6.62 10.23 31.28
N PRO A 457 6.48 10.65 32.55
CA PRO A 457 5.42 10.16 33.42
C PRO A 457 4.04 10.64 32.98
N VAL A 458 3.08 9.72 32.90
CA VAL A 458 1.66 10.06 32.63
C VAL A 458 0.88 10.37 33.92
N ALA A 459 -0.25 11.07 33.79
CA ALA A 459 -1.07 11.47 34.93
C ALA A 459 -1.74 10.28 35.65
N SER A 460 -2.08 10.43 36.93
CA SER A 460 -2.97 9.49 37.62
C SER A 460 -4.30 9.39 36.86
N GLY A 461 -4.84 8.18 36.74
CA GLY A 461 -6.07 7.96 35.99
C GLY A 461 -6.25 6.52 35.53
N THR A 462 -7.31 6.32 34.75
CA THR A 462 -7.64 5.04 34.13
C THR A 462 -7.05 4.95 32.73
N TYR A 463 -6.46 3.80 32.42
CA TYR A 463 -5.86 3.46 31.14
C TYR A 463 -6.38 2.09 30.69
N LEU A 464 -6.18 1.77 29.42
CA LEU A 464 -6.56 0.49 28.83
C LEU A 464 -5.32 -0.19 28.24
N ALA A 465 -4.97 -1.37 28.75
CA ALA A 465 -4.08 -2.28 28.05
C ALA A 465 -4.90 -3.05 27.01
N ARG A 466 -4.44 -3.09 25.76
CA ARG A 466 -5.00 -3.93 24.71
C ARG A 466 -3.90 -4.80 24.15
N ILE A 467 -4.25 -6.06 23.95
CA ILE A 467 -3.43 -7.02 23.24
C ILE A 467 -4.17 -7.49 21.99
N ASP A 468 -3.47 -7.48 20.86
CA ASP A 468 -3.83 -8.16 19.61
C ASP A 468 -2.80 -9.26 19.37
N ALA A 469 -3.24 -10.52 19.37
CA ALA A 469 -2.39 -11.67 19.07
C ALA A 469 -3.09 -12.60 18.08
N GLY A 470 -2.56 -12.69 16.85
CA GLY A 470 -3.12 -13.54 15.79
C GLY A 470 -4.61 -13.25 15.50
N GLY A 471 -5.00 -11.97 15.50
CA GLY A 471 -6.38 -11.52 15.27
C GLY A 471 -7.31 -11.65 16.49
N GLN A 472 -6.81 -12.13 17.64
CA GLN A 472 -7.56 -12.15 18.89
C GLN A 472 -7.30 -10.88 19.70
N LEU A 473 -8.37 -10.13 19.99
CA LEU A 473 -8.31 -8.91 20.78
C LEU A 473 -8.74 -9.17 22.22
N ALA A 474 -7.93 -8.73 23.18
CA ALA A 474 -8.32 -8.65 24.59
C ALA A 474 -7.90 -7.32 25.21
N THR A 475 -8.58 -6.93 26.30
CA THR A 475 -8.30 -5.67 26.99
C THR A 475 -8.33 -5.83 28.51
N SER A 476 -7.56 -5.00 29.21
CA SER A 476 -7.54 -4.91 30.67
C SER A 476 -7.49 -3.44 31.10
N TRP A 477 -8.35 -3.07 32.05
CA TRP A 477 -8.40 -1.72 32.61
C TRP A 477 -7.33 -1.54 33.66
N LEU A 478 -6.56 -0.46 33.59
CA LEU A 478 -5.48 -0.15 34.52
C LEU A 478 -5.78 1.15 35.27
N THR A 479 -5.57 1.17 36.58
CA THR A 479 -5.75 2.37 37.41
C THR A 479 -4.40 2.79 38.00
N LEU A 480 -3.81 3.83 37.43
CA LEU A 480 -2.57 4.44 37.92
C LEU A 480 -2.89 5.47 38.99
N ILE A 481 -2.27 5.33 40.15
CA ILE A 481 -2.34 6.29 41.25
C ILE A 481 -0.92 6.78 41.52
N ARG A 482 -0.64 8.05 41.25
CA ARG A 482 0.57 8.75 41.68
C ARG A 482 0.32 9.65 42.87
#